data_AF-A0A258L0H8-F1
#
_entry.id   AF-A0A258L0H8-F1
#
_cell.length_a   1.000
_cell.length_b   1.000
_cell.length_c   1.000
_cell.angle_alpha   90.00
_cell.angle_beta   90.00
_cell.angle_gamma   90.00
#
_symmetry.space_group_name_H-M   'P 1'
#
loop_
_entity.id
_entity.type
_entity.pdbx_description
1 polymer ?
#
loop_
_entity_poly.entity_id
_entity_poly.type
_entity_poly.pdbx_seq_one_letter_code
_entity_poly.pdbx_strand_id
1 'polypeptide(L)'
;MTLPRRSTPHTRLSWNSLGGWQDAALAINARPASRLRHLQIECHVIALSAAYIDACSSAALLRSVKDLLTSGDFRHPCRGRRADAPHTPLIVAINNRLQRLEPSTPEEAP
;
A
#
# COMPACT_ATOMS: atom_id res chain seq x y z
N MET A 1 -8.76 7.17 -14.91
CA MET A 1 -7.48 7.91 -14.87
C MET A 1 -6.35 6.92 -15.17
N THR A 2 -5.47 7.23 -16.11
CA THR A 2 -4.29 6.39 -16.40
C THR A 2 -3.13 6.91 -15.55
N LEU A 3 -2.66 6.13 -14.60
CA LEU A 3 -1.53 6.50 -13.75
C LEU A 3 -0.20 6.17 -14.44
N PRO A 4 0.87 6.92 -14.16
CA PRO A 4 2.17 6.63 -14.74
C PRO A 4 2.63 5.22 -14.35
N ARG A 5 3.38 4.57 -15.23
CA ARG A 5 4.03 3.31 -14.88
C ARG A 5 5.19 3.60 -13.92
N ARG A 6 5.23 2.88 -12.79
CA ARG A 6 6.34 2.89 -11.85
C ARG A 6 7.05 1.55 -11.86
N SER A 7 8.29 1.57 -11.40
CA SER A 7 9.08 0.38 -11.13
C SER A 7 9.45 0.34 -9.66
N THR A 8 9.61 -0.86 -9.12
CA THR A 8 10.15 -1.03 -7.79
C THR A 8 11.68 -0.98 -7.87
N PRO A 9 12.34 0.00 -7.22
CA PRO A 9 13.80 0.11 -7.28
C PRO A 9 14.50 -1.19 -6.87
N HIS A 10 15.65 -1.46 -7.48
CA HIS A 10 16.42 -2.70 -7.29
C HIS A 10 15.68 -3.99 -7.67
N THR A 11 14.62 -3.90 -8.48
CA THR A 11 13.93 -5.06 -9.07
C THR A 11 13.59 -4.79 -10.53
N ARG A 12 13.13 -5.82 -11.25
CA ARG A 12 12.53 -5.68 -12.59
C ARG A 12 11.00 -5.56 -12.54
N LEU A 13 10.42 -5.39 -11.35
CA LEU A 13 8.98 -5.32 -11.15
C LEU A 13 8.48 -3.92 -11.53
N SER A 14 7.37 -3.89 -12.27
CA SER A 14 6.75 -2.64 -12.71
C SER A 14 5.24 -2.73 -12.59
N TRP A 15 4.60 -1.62 -12.28
CA TRP A 15 3.17 -1.56 -12.00
C TRP A 15 2.63 -0.18 -12.37
N ASN A 16 1.33 -0.12 -12.68
CA ASN A 16 0.60 1.11 -13.02
C ASN A 16 -0.76 1.18 -12.32
N SER A 17 -1.01 0.27 -11.38
CA SER A 17 -2.24 0.15 -10.61
C SER A 17 -1.91 -0.30 -9.19
N LEU A 18 -2.86 -0.13 -8.27
CA LEU A 18 -2.70 -0.60 -6.89
C LEU A 18 -2.60 -2.13 -6.81
N GLY A 19 -3.29 -2.86 -7.69
CA GLY A 19 -3.20 -4.32 -7.78
C GLY A 19 -1.81 -4.77 -8.21
N GLY A 20 -1.26 -4.17 -9.27
CA GLY A 20 0.10 -4.47 -9.71
C GLY A 20 1.16 -4.11 -8.66
N TRP A 21 0.92 -3.06 -7.86
CA TRP A 21 1.77 -2.75 -6.70
C TRP A 21 1.72 -3.86 -5.65
N GLN A 22 0.53 -4.39 -5.34
CA GLN A 22 0.36 -5.50 -4.40
C GLN A 22 1.07 -6.76 -4.90
N ASP A 23 0.87 -7.14 -6.16
CA ASP A 23 1.51 -8.32 -6.75
C ASP A 23 3.04 -8.22 -6.66
N ALA A 24 3.59 -7.03 -6.95
CA ALA A 24 5.01 -6.76 -6.79
C ALA A 24 5.46 -6.85 -5.31
N ALA A 25 4.65 -6.38 -4.37
CA ALA A 25 4.94 -6.47 -2.94
C ALA A 25 5.01 -7.93 -2.48
N LEU A 26 4.05 -8.76 -2.89
CA LEU A 26 4.03 -10.20 -2.61
C LEU A 26 5.23 -10.92 -3.23
N ALA A 27 5.61 -10.57 -4.47
CA ALA A 27 6.79 -11.12 -5.13
C ALA A 27 8.12 -10.76 -4.42
N ILE A 28 8.20 -9.59 -3.77
CA ILE A 28 9.34 -9.22 -2.92
C ILE A 28 9.28 -9.99 -1.60
N ASN A 29 8.09 -10.12 -1.01
CA ASN A 29 7.89 -10.80 0.26
C ASN A 29 8.26 -12.29 0.19
N ALA A 30 8.01 -12.94 -0.96
CA ALA A 30 8.35 -14.34 -1.19
C ALA A 30 9.86 -14.62 -1.29
N ARG A 31 10.70 -13.59 -1.38
CA ARG A 31 12.16 -13.75 -1.45
C ARG A 31 12.74 -14.10 -0.08
N PRO A 32 13.87 -14.83 -0.03
CA PRO A 32 14.59 -15.07 1.22
C PRO A 32 14.94 -13.77 1.95
N ALA A 33 14.84 -13.81 3.29
CA ALA A 33 15.21 -12.70 4.16
C ALA A 33 16.66 -12.26 3.90
N SER A 34 16.85 -10.99 3.56
CA SER A 34 18.17 -10.42 3.24
C SER A 34 18.14 -8.91 3.39
N ARG A 35 19.31 -8.29 3.54
CA ARG A 35 19.43 -6.82 3.56
C ARG A 35 18.89 -6.18 2.28
N LEU A 36 19.12 -6.81 1.13
CA LEU A 36 18.61 -6.35 -0.16
C LEU A 36 17.07 -6.39 -0.20
N ARG A 37 16.45 -7.42 0.38
CA ARG A 37 14.99 -7.52 0.48
C ARG A 37 14.41 -6.38 1.32
N HIS A 38 15.00 -6.06 2.48
CA HIS A 38 14.53 -4.93 3.29
C HIS A 38 14.64 -3.59 2.55
N LEU A 39 15.75 -3.35 1.84
CA LEU A 39 15.91 -2.17 1.00
C LEU A 39 14.85 -2.12 -0.12
N GLN A 40 14.59 -3.25 -0.77
CA GLN A 40 13.54 -3.35 -1.80
C GLN A 40 12.16 -3.04 -1.24
N ILE A 41 11.83 -3.52 -0.03
CA ILE A 41 10.57 -3.23 0.67
C ILE A 41 10.45 -1.72 0.93
N GLU A 42 11.46 -1.09 1.53
CA GLU A 42 11.46 0.34 1.81
C GLU A 42 11.28 1.17 0.53
N CYS A 43 12.07 0.89 -0.51
CA CYS A 43 11.95 1.55 -1.79
C CYS A 43 10.59 1.33 -2.45
N HIS A 44 10.00 0.13 -2.34
CA HIS A 44 8.69 -0.20 -2.90
C HIS A 44 7.57 0.60 -2.25
N VAL A 45 7.62 0.78 -0.93
CA VAL A 45 6.65 1.58 -0.19
C VAL A 45 6.80 3.07 -0.54
N ILE A 46 8.03 3.59 -0.61
CA ILE A 46 8.29 4.99 -1.01
C ILE A 46 7.81 5.26 -2.45
N ALA A 47 7.90 4.26 -3.34
CA ALA A 47 7.44 4.41 -4.71
C ALA A 47 5.91 4.52 -4.83
N LEU A 48 5.13 4.06 -3.84
CA LEU A 48 3.67 4.17 -3.82
C LEU A 48 3.24 5.60 -3.51
N SER A 49 2.39 6.18 -4.35
CA SER A 49 1.77 7.48 -4.11
C SER A 49 0.28 7.37 -3.86
N ALA A 50 -0.29 8.33 -3.13
CA ALA A 50 -1.73 8.42 -2.85
C ALA A 50 -2.62 8.35 -4.11
N ALA A 51 -2.13 8.83 -5.27
CA ALA A 51 -2.86 8.75 -6.53
C ALA A 51 -3.29 7.32 -6.93
N TYR A 52 -2.50 6.27 -6.61
CA TYR A 52 -2.89 4.88 -6.90
C TYR A 52 -3.97 4.37 -5.94
N ILE A 53 -3.97 4.88 -4.71
CA ILE A 53 -4.99 4.59 -3.70
C ILE A 53 -6.30 5.27 -4.10
N ASP A 54 -6.26 6.55 -4.45
CA ASP A 54 -7.44 7.33 -4.85
C ASP A 54 -8.08 6.80 -6.14
N ALA A 55 -7.27 6.33 -7.08
CA ALA A 55 -7.76 5.71 -8.30
C ALA A 55 -8.31 4.29 -8.10
N CYS A 56 -8.06 3.65 -6.95
CA CYS A 56 -8.57 2.31 -6.68
C CYS A 56 -10.07 2.36 -6.33
N SER A 57 -10.85 1.47 -6.93
CA SER A 57 -12.29 1.33 -6.67
C SER A 57 -12.65 0.05 -5.91
N SER A 58 -11.67 -0.80 -5.58
CA SER A 58 -11.90 -2.06 -4.88
C SER A 58 -11.59 -1.91 -3.39
N ALA A 59 -12.64 -1.93 -2.56
CA ALA A 59 -12.49 -1.91 -1.10
C ALA A 59 -11.70 -3.13 -0.59
N ALA A 60 -11.90 -4.31 -1.18
CA ALA A 60 -11.15 -5.51 -0.83
C ALA A 60 -9.64 -5.36 -1.09
N LEU A 61 -9.27 -4.78 -2.24
CA LEU A 61 -7.88 -4.51 -2.58
C LEU A 61 -7.25 -3.48 -1.62
N LEU A 62 -7.99 -2.41 -1.30
CA LEU A 62 -7.54 -1.39 -0.35
C LEU A 62 -7.30 -1.97 1.05
N ARG A 63 -8.18 -2.86 1.53
CA ARG A 63 -7.99 -3.58 2.79
C ARG A 63 -6.76 -4.47 2.75
N SER A 64 -6.61 -5.26 1.69
CA SER A 64 -5.46 -6.16 1.54
C SER A 64 -4.12 -5.40 1.51
N VAL A 65 -4.07 -4.24 0.83
CA VAL A 65 -2.88 -3.38 0.84
C VAL A 65 -2.64 -2.76 2.22
N LYS A 66 -3.68 -2.34 2.93
CA LYS A 66 -3.57 -1.86 4.31
C LYS A 66 -3.01 -2.93 5.24
N ASP A 67 -3.47 -4.17 5.10
CA ASP A 67 -2.99 -5.30 5.88
C ASP A 67 -1.49 -5.53 5.61
N LEU A 68 -1.05 -5.49 4.34
CA LEU A 68 0.38 -5.54 4.00
C LEU A 68 1.19 -4.42 4.67
N LEU A 69 0.71 -3.18 4.64
CA LEU A 69 1.43 -2.04 5.25
C LEU A 69 1.46 -2.08 6.78
N THR A 70 0.59 -2.88 7.41
CA THR A 70 0.44 -2.93 8.88
C THR A 70 0.90 -4.25 9.50
N SER A 71 1.23 -5.25 8.67
CA SER A 71 1.65 -6.59 9.09
C SER A 71 2.90 -7.09 8.34
N GLY A 72 3.54 -8.13 8.88
CA GLY A 72 4.71 -8.75 8.26
C GLY A 72 5.91 -7.83 8.08
N ASP A 73 6.72 -8.11 7.06
CA ASP A 73 7.98 -7.38 6.77
C ASP A 73 7.78 -5.99 6.15
N PHE A 74 6.56 -5.72 5.65
CA PHE A 74 6.15 -4.40 5.17
C PHE A 74 5.65 -3.48 6.30
N ARG A 75 5.58 -4.00 7.53
CA ARG A 75 5.18 -3.22 8.69
C ARG A 75 6.27 -2.24 9.10
N HIS A 76 6.15 -1.00 8.64
CA HIS A 76 6.88 0.12 9.20
C HIS A 76 5.92 1.27 9.49
N PRO A 77 6.16 2.09 10.53
CA PRO A 77 7.40 2.24 11.27
C PRO A 77 7.39 1.60 12.66
N CYS A 78 8.59 1.31 13.19
CA CYS A 78 8.81 1.06 14.62
C CYS A 78 8.12 2.18 15.44
N ARG A 79 7.44 1.82 16.54
CA ARG A 79 6.80 2.81 17.43
C ARG A 79 7.82 3.91 17.78
N GLY A 80 7.49 5.18 17.48
CA GLY A 80 8.33 6.35 17.76
C GLY A 80 8.83 7.12 16.53
N ARG A 81 8.84 6.55 15.33
CA ARG A 81 9.26 7.23 14.07
C ARG A 81 8.12 7.41 13.06
N ARG A 82 6.91 7.69 13.55
CA ARG A 82 5.68 7.72 12.73
C ARG A 82 5.51 8.97 11.88
N ALA A 83 6.03 10.10 12.34
CA ALA A 83 5.83 11.40 11.68
C ALA A 83 6.40 11.42 10.26
N ASP A 84 7.60 10.86 10.07
CA ASP A 84 8.31 10.91 8.79
C ASP A 84 8.22 9.59 7.99
N ALA A 85 7.48 8.60 8.49
CA ALA A 85 7.39 7.30 7.84
C ALA A 85 6.45 7.35 6.62
N PRO A 86 6.88 6.84 5.44
CA PRO A 86 6.07 6.87 4.23
C PRO A 86 4.77 6.06 4.34
N HIS A 87 4.68 5.16 5.32
CA HIS A 87 3.52 4.30 5.56
C HIS A 87 2.33 5.06 6.16
N THR A 88 2.60 6.06 7.02
CA THR A 88 1.55 6.84 7.70
C THR A 88 0.62 7.54 6.71
N PRO A 89 1.10 8.36 5.75
CA PRO A 89 0.22 9.01 4.78
C PRO A 89 -0.50 8.02 3.86
N LEU A 90 0.12 6.88 3.54
CA LEU A 90 -0.50 5.83 2.72
C LEU A 90 -1.67 5.16 3.44
N ILE A 91 -1.50 4.81 4.72
CA ILE A 91 -2.56 4.22 5.55
C ILE A 91 -3.72 5.21 5.71
N VAL A 92 -3.43 6.49 5.94
CA VAL A 92 -4.45 7.55 6.01
C VAL A 92 -5.22 7.67 4.71
N ALA A 93 -4.52 7.71 3.56
CA ALA A 93 -5.16 7.76 2.25
C ALA A 93 -6.06 6.54 1.99
N ILE A 94 -5.62 5.33 2.37
CA ILE A 94 -6.42 4.11 2.24
C ILE A 94 -7.70 4.19 3.09
N ASN A 95 -7.59 4.61 4.36
CA ASN A 95 -8.76 4.74 5.23
C ASN A 95 -9.77 5.76 4.68
N ASN A 96 -9.28 6.92 4.23
CA ASN A 96 -10.14 7.94 3.62
C ASN A 96 -10.82 7.42 2.36
N ARG A 97 -10.11 6.63 1.55
CA ARG A 97 -10.68 6.02 0.34
C ARG A 97 -11.73 4.97 0.67
N LEU A 98 -11.48 4.10 1.65
CA LEU A 98 -12.44 3.11 2.12
C LEU A 98 -13.73 3.76 2.62
N GLN A 99 -13.64 4.82 3.42
CA GLN A 99 -14.82 5.58 3.88
C GLN A 99 -15.66 6.16 2.73
N ARG A 100 -15.03 6.53 1.61
CA ARG A 100 -15.75 7.03 0.43
C ARG A 100 -16.40 5.90 -0.38
N LEU A 101 -15.85 4.69 -0.34
CA LEU A 101 -16.35 3.53 -1.09
C LEU A 101 -17.42 2.76 -0.30
N GLU A 102 -17.39 2.84 1.02
CA GLU A 102 -18.39 2.30 1.93
C GLU A 102 -19.19 3.47 2.50
N PRO A 103 -20.14 4.05 1.72
CA PRO A 103 -21.07 4.99 2.31
C PRO A 103 -21.78 4.26 3.45
N SER A 104 -21.74 4.85 4.65
CA SER A 104 -22.44 4.38 5.83
C SER A 104 -23.82 3.89 5.41
N THR A 105 -24.10 2.60 5.58
CA THR A 105 -25.48 2.12 5.69
C THR A 105 -26.14 3.05 6.71
N PRO A 106 -27.13 3.87 6.33
CA PRO A 106 -27.90 4.61 7.31
C PRO A 106 -28.56 3.55 8.17
N GLU A 107 -28.26 3.64 9.46
CA GLU A 107 -28.96 2.99 10.56
C GLU A 107 -30.47 2.93 10.27
N GLU A 108 -30.97 1.75 9.86
CA GLU A 108 -32.40 1.44 9.96
C GLU A 108 -32.72 1.27 11.45
N ALA A 109 -33.11 2.36 12.09
CA ALA A 109 -34.11 2.36 13.17
C ALA A 109 -35.46 2.70 12.51
N PRO A 110 -36.55 1.98 12.82
CA PRO A 110 -37.10 1.89 14.18
C PRO A 110 -37.39 0.46 14.71
#